data_AF-Q4UAL5-F1
#
_entry.id   AF-Q4UAL5-F1
#
_cell.length_a   1.000
_cell.length_b   1.000
_cell.length_c   1.000
_cell.angle_alpha   90.00
_cell.angle_beta   90.00
_cell.angle_gamma   90.00
#
_symmetry.space_group_name_H-M   'P 1'
#
loop_
_entity.id
_entity.type
_entity.pdbx_description
1 polymer ?
#
loop_
_entity_poly.entity_id
_entity_poly.type
_entity_poly.pdbx_seq_one_letter_code
_entity_poly.pdbx_strand_id
1 'polypeptide(L)'
;MMEQYEDPFMDTDDNIYGDSDNDWFKNISESDLKKISDQYVEYLRFIKDNWSSCHASKILNNKLIRYITPRFRQLSAPLRVRILTSFLYIKEHLRLECQKQLLKILKFSETDANEWVRKMGKLVKPYINTGMIDLRLIDTETAFRIITFLDEKLLESGCDEYIRKPGIDEVHICNPNEFDFENKNKNSKDDEYTLYTPRHNFDFLGETLIKKALITLKESYNQQ
;
A
#
# COMPACT_ATOMS: atom_id res chain seq x y z
N MET A 1 46.02 -13.25 -4.19
CA MET A 1 45.18 -12.38 -5.03
C MET A 1 43.76 -12.89 -4.90
N MET A 2 42.93 -12.22 -4.09
CA MET A 2 41.49 -12.47 -4.09
C MET A 2 40.88 -11.53 -5.12
N GLU A 3 40.19 -12.08 -6.11
CA GLU A 3 39.36 -11.32 -7.04
C GLU A 3 38.25 -10.65 -6.24
N GLN A 4 38.23 -9.31 -6.24
CA GLN A 4 37.11 -8.54 -5.74
C GLN A 4 35.98 -8.71 -6.76
N TYR A 5 34.93 -9.45 -6.37
CA TYR A 5 33.67 -9.47 -7.09
C TYR A 5 33.03 -8.09 -6.89
N GLU A 6 33.13 -7.23 -7.91
CA GLU A 6 32.40 -5.96 -7.93
C GLU A 6 30.90 -6.27 -8.00
N ASP A 7 30.15 -5.82 -7.00
CA ASP A 7 28.70 -5.87 -6.99
C ASP A 7 28.17 -4.91 -8.07
N PRO A 8 27.45 -5.40 -9.10
CA PRO A 8 26.94 -4.57 -10.19
C PRO A 8 25.87 -3.55 -9.75
N PHE A 9 25.51 -3.52 -8.45
CA PHE A 9 24.57 -2.58 -7.86
C PHE A 9 25.21 -1.60 -6.86
N MET A 10 26.54 -1.58 -6.71
CA MET A 10 27.21 -0.49 -6.01
C MET A 10 26.99 0.82 -6.77
N ASP A 11 26.14 1.70 -6.21
CA ASP A 11 25.86 3.05 -6.71
C ASP A 11 27.18 3.88 -6.76
N THR A 12 27.92 3.79 -7.85
CA THR A 12 29.14 4.59 -8.11
C THR A 12 28.85 5.96 -8.72
N ASP A 13 27.59 6.39 -8.78
CA ASP A 13 27.19 7.53 -9.60
C ASP A 13 26.92 8.80 -8.79
N ASP A 14 28.01 9.41 -8.30
CA ASP A 14 28.03 10.77 -7.73
C ASP A 14 27.62 11.87 -8.75
N ASN A 15 27.34 11.50 -10.00
CA ASN A 15 26.91 12.40 -11.09
C ASN A 15 25.39 12.68 -11.13
N ILE A 16 24.58 12.07 -10.27
CA ILE A 16 23.12 12.35 -10.19
C ILE A 16 22.83 13.81 -9.76
N TYR A 17 23.83 14.52 -9.21
CA TYR A 17 23.72 15.89 -8.70
C TYR A 17 23.86 17.01 -9.73
N GLY A 18 24.08 16.71 -11.01
CA GLY A 18 24.21 17.76 -12.03
C GLY A 18 23.05 18.76 -11.98
N ASP A 19 23.39 20.05 -11.83
CA ASP A 19 22.56 21.25 -11.59
C ASP A 19 21.51 21.55 -12.69
N SER A 20 21.33 20.61 -13.62
CA SER A 20 20.49 20.70 -14.82
C SER A 20 19.01 20.95 -14.51
N ASP A 21 18.51 20.56 -13.34
CA ASP A 21 17.12 20.84 -12.97
C ASP A 21 16.92 22.32 -12.61
N ASN A 22 17.92 22.98 -11.99
CA ASN A 22 17.85 24.41 -11.65
C ASN A 22 17.84 25.27 -12.91
N ASP A 23 18.61 24.89 -13.93
CA ASP A 23 18.63 25.58 -15.21
C ASP A 23 17.34 25.36 -16.01
N TRP A 24 16.65 24.22 -15.82
CA TRP A 24 15.36 23.99 -16.45
C TRP A 24 14.28 24.99 -15.97
N PHE A 25 14.24 25.30 -14.67
CA PHE A 25 13.29 26.29 -14.13
C PHE A 25 13.63 27.73 -14.53
N LYS A 26 14.90 28.06 -14.82
CA LYS A 26 15.28 29.40 -15.29
C LYS A 26 14.86 29.66 -16.72
N ASN A 27 14.77 28.61 -17.54
CA ASN A 27 14.53 28.70 -18.98
C ASN A 27 13.05 28.52 -19.38
N ILE A 28 12.15 28.30 -18.42
CA ILE A 28 10.72 28.10 -18.70
C ILE A 28 9.97 29.42 -18.76
N SER A 29 9.00 29.54 -19.67
CA SER A 29 8.11 30.70 -19.71
C SER A 29 7.22 30.76 -18.46
N GLU A 30 6.86 31.96 -18.03
CA GLU A 30 5.96 32.15 -16.87
C GLU A 30 4.58 31.50 -17.10
N SER A 31 4.07 31.54 -18.33
CA SER A 31 2.83 30.89 -18.73
C SER A 31 2.89 29.36 -18.56
N ASP A 32 3.98 28.73 -18.99
CA ASP A 32 4.13 27.28 -18.86
C ASP A 32 4.40 26.86 -17.42
N LEU A 33 5.12 27.68 -16.64
CA LEU A 33 5.30 27.46 -15.21
C LEU A 33 3.95 27.48 -14.48
N LYS A 34 3.07 28.42 -14.83
CA LYS A 34 1.71 28.48 -14.28
C LYS A 34 0.92 27.23 -14.59
N LYS A 35 0.94 26.75 -15.85
CA LYS A 35 0.26 25.50 -16.24
C LYS A 35 0.76 24.29 -15.43
N ILE A 36 2.07 24.17 -15.23
CA ILE A 36 2.64 23.06 -14.46
C ILE A 36 2.27 23.19 -12.97
N SER A 37 2.24 24.42 -12.44
CA SER A 37 1.77 24.67 -11.08
C SER A 37 0.30 24.26 -10.91
N ASP A 38 -0.56 24.59 -11.87
CA ASP A 38 -1.98 24.20 -11.85
C ASP A 38 -2.13 22.67 -11.92
N GLN A 39 -1.36 22.00 -12.78
CA GLN A 39 -1.29 20.53 -12.83
C GLN A 39 -0.80 19.92 -11.52
N TYR A 40 0.15 20.56 -10.85
CA TYR A 40 0.64 20.12 -9.55
C TYR A 40 -0.44 20.24 -8.47
N VAL A 41 -1.20 21.32 -8.44
CA VAL A 41 -2.35 21.48 -7.52
C VAL A 41 -3.41 20.41 -7.79
N GLU A 42 -3.71 20.14 -9.06
CA GLU A 42 -4.64 19.07 -9.43
C GLU A 42 -4.13 17.69 -8.98
N TYR A 43 -2.85 17.39 -9.23
CA TYR A 43 -2.21 16.16 -8.75
C TYR A 43 -2.27 16.02 -7.23
N LEU A 44 -1.99 17.10 -6.48
CA LEU A 44 -2.12 17.14 -5.02
C LEU A 44 -3.55 16.87 -4.57
N ARG A 45 -4.56 17.37 -5.31
CA ARG A 45 -5.97 17.09 -5.03
C ARG A 45 -6.27 15.61 -5.16
N PHE A 46 -5.78 14.97 -6.22
CA PHE A 46 -5.95 13.52 -6.38
C PHE A 46 -5.32 12.77 -5.22
N ILE A 47 -4.03 12.96 -4.93
CA ILE A 47 -3.37 12.23 -3.83
C ILE A 47 -3.87 12.61 -2.42
N LYS A 48 -4.71 13.64 -2.26
CA LYS A 48 -5.34 13.96 -0.97
C LYS A 48 -6.41 12.94 -0.60
N ASP A 49 -7.06 12.33 -1.59
CA ASP A 49 -8.04 11.29 -1.34
C ASP A 49 -7.35 9.95 -1.05
N ASN A 50 -7.98 9.14 -0.20
CA ASN A 50 -7.49 7.80 0.09
C ASN A 50 -7.64 6.93 -1.17
N TRP A 51 -6.57 6.20 -1.54
CA TRP A 51 -6.59 5.15 -2.59
C TRP A 51 -6.71 5.66 -4.04
N SER A 52 -6.48 6.95 -4.25
CA SER A 52 -6.51 7.62 -5.56
C SER A 52 -5.15 7.63 -6.29
N SER A 53 -4.11 6.98 -5.74
CA SER A 53 -2.75 7.02 -6.30
C SER A 53 -2.66 6.54 -7.75
N CYS A 54 -3.54 5.63 -8.19
CA CYS A 54 -3.64 5.21 -9.58
C CYS A 54 -4.17 6.32 -10.52
N HIS A 55 -5.13 7.12 -10.05
CA HIS A 55 -5.66 8.27 -10.79
C HIS A 55 -4.64 9.40 -10.85
N ALA A 56 -3.97 9.67 -9.72
CA ALA A 56 -2.90 10.64 -9.64
C ALA A 56 -1.77 10.32 -10.62
N SER A 57 -1.42 9.04 -10.77
CA SER A 57 -0.36 8.60 -11.68
C SER A 57 -0.67 8.89 -13.15
N LYS A 58 -1.95 8.94 -13.56
CA LYS A 58 -2.35 9.26 -14.94
C LYS A 58 -2.02 10.69 -15.35
N ILE A 59 -1.89 11.60 -14.38
CA ILE A 59 -1.61 13.04 -14.60
C ILE A 59 -0.10 13.31 -14.65
N LEU A 60 0.70 12.39 -14.10
CA LEU A 60 2.15 12.50 -14.12
C LEU A 60 2.66 12.58 -15.56
N ASN A 61 3.55 13.53 -15.76
CA ASN A 61 4.30 13.75 -16.99
C ASN A 61 5.70 14.26 -16.61
N ASN A 62 6.62 14.30 -17.57
CA ASN A 62 8.03 14.65 -17.31
C ASN A 62 8.18 15.99 -16.59
N LYS A 63 7.47 17.04 -17.07
CA LYS A 63 7.52 18.39 -16.50
C LYS A 63 7.01 18.41 -15.06
N LEU A 64 5.91 17.69 -14.80
CA LEU A 64 5.33 17.60 -13.47
C LEU A 64 6.23 16.83 -12.49
N ILE A 65 6.88 15.75 -12.90
CA ILE A 65 7.81 15.00 -12.04
C ILE A 65 9.03 15.85 -11.68
N ARG A 66 9.60 16.58 -12.65
CA ARG A 66 10.65 17.59 -12.40
C ARG A 66 10.17 18.66 -11.42
N TYR A 67 8.92 19.11 -11.56
CA TYR A 67 8.31 20.10 -10.67
C TYR A 67 8.10 19.59 -9.23
N ILE A 68 7.72 18.33 -9.07
CA ILE A 68 7.51 17.66 -7.77
C ILE A 68 8.84 17.48 -7.03
N THR A 69 9.91 17.12 -7.75
CA THR A 69 11.21 16.72 -7.18
C THR A 69 11.71 17.66 -6.06
N PRO A 70 11.90 18.98 -6.29
CA PRO A 70 12.39 19.88 -5.23
C PRO A 70 11.36 20.15 -4.12
N ARG A 71 10.07 19.91 -4.38
CA ARG A 71 8.96 20.18 -3.45
C ARG A 71 8.62 18.99 -2.56
N PHE A 72 9.11 17.79 -2.88
CA PHE A 72 8.78 16.56 -2.17
C PHE A 72 9.00 16.68 -0.65
N ARG A 73 10.13 17.23 -0.22
CA ARG A 73 10.47 17.41 1.22
C ARG A 73 9.57 18.41 1.96
N GLN A 74 8.89 19.31 1.24
CA GLN A 74 8.04 20.36 1.82
C GLN A 74 6.63 19.84 2.17
N LEU A 75 6.30 18.61 1.73
CA LEU A 75 5.00 18.01 1.93
C LEU A 75 4.90 17.27 3.26
N SER A 76 3.67 17.13 3.76
CA SER A 76 3.39 16.30 4.93
C SER A 76 3.72 14.83 4.64
N ALA A 77 4.06 14.06 5.69
CA ALA A 77 4.41 12.64 5.54
C ALA A 77 3.34 11.81 4.80
N PRO A 78 2.01 11.96 5.08
CA PRO A 78 0.98 11.23 4.35
C PRO A 78 0.99 11.52 2.83
N LEU A 79 1.20 12.78 2.43
CA LEU A 79 1.28 13.14 1.02
C LEU A 79 2.53 12.55 0.37
N ARG A 80 3.68 12.60 1.04
CA ARG A 80 4.92 11.98 0.55
C ARG A 80 4.76 10.49 0.33
N VAL A 81 4.16 9.76 1.28
CA VAL A 81 3.86 8.33 1.11
C VAL A 81 2.98 8.11 -0.13
N ARG A 82 1.90 8.89 -0.30
CA ARG A 82 0.99 8.73 -1.44
C ARG A 82 1.59 9.10 -2.79
N ILE A 83 2.55 10.03 -2.83
CA ILE A 83 3.37 10.29 -4.02
C ILE A 83 4.21 9.07 -4.35
N LEU A 84 4.90 8.49 -3.37
CA LEU A 84 5.68 7.28 -3.60
C LEU A 84 4.77 6.11 -4.05
N THR A 85 3.56 6.00 -3.50
CA THR A 85 2.57 5.01 -3.95
C THR A 85 2.08 5.26 -5.38
N SER A 86 1.96 6.51 -5.83
CA SER A 86 1.53 6.79 -7.22
C SER A 86 2.58 6.37 -8.24
N PHE A 87 3.85 6.31 -7.86
CA PHE A 87 4.94 5.83 -8.72
C PHE A 87 4.80 4.35 -9.06
N LEU A 88 4.19 3.53 -8.20
CA LEU A 88 3.91 2.12 -8.53
C LEU A 88 2.94 1.96 -9.71
N TYR A 89 2.18 3.01 -10.05
CA TYR A 89 1.22 3.03 -11.16
C TYR A 89 1.73 3.79 -12.38
N ILE A 90 2.98 4.27 -12.36
CA ILE A 90 3.53 5.09 -13.44
C ILE A 90 3.67 4.26 -14.72
N LYS A 91 3.42 4.89 -15.87
CA LYS A 91 3.63 4.27 -17.17
C LYS A 91 5.11 3.97 -17.39
N GLU A 92 5.42 2.83 -18.01
CA GLU A 92 6.80 2.37 -18.19
C GLU A 92 7.69 3.37 -18.95
N HIS A 93 7.22 3.93 -20.06
CA HIS A 93 8.00 4.93 -20.81
C HIS A 93 8.36 6.14 -19.94
N LEU A 94 7.42 6.58 -19.08
CA LEU A 94 7.63 7.73 -18.21
C LEU A 94 8.58 7.40 -17.05
N ARG A 95 8.52 6.16 -16.54
CA ARG A 95 9.47 5.63 -15.54
C ARG A 95 10.90 5.74 -16.03
N LEU A 96 11.15 5.27 -17.26
CA LEU A 96 12.48 5.28 -17.88
C LEU A 96 12.93 6.71 -18.20
N GLU A 97 12.05 7.52 -18.80
CA GLU A 97 12.36 8.91 -19.17
C GLU A 97 12.69 9.80 -17.95
N CYS A 98 12.00 9.59 -16.84
CA CYS A 98 12.14 10.38 -15.61
C CYS A 98 12.93 9.67 -14.51
N GLN A 99 13.65 8.58 -14.84
CA GLN A 99 14.31 7.73 -13.84
C GLN A 99 15.21 8.53 -12.91
N LYS A 100 16.00 9.47 -13.45
CA LYS A 100 16.88 10.35 -12.67
C LYS A 100 16.12 11.16 -11.61
N GLN A 101 15.00 11.78 -11.98
CA GLN A 101 14.18 12.56 -11.05
C GLN A 101 13.48 11.67 -10.02
N LEU A 102 12.98 10.50 -10.44
CA LEU A 102 12.34 9.54 -9.54
C LEU A 102 13.34 9.03 -8.49
N LEU A 103 14.57 8.69 -8.89
CA LEU A 103 15.63 8.29 -7.98
C LEU A 103 16.05 9.42 -7.02
N LYS A 104 16.06 10.68 -7.49
CA LYS A 104 16.31 11.84 -6.63
C LYS A 104 15.23 12.00 -5.54
N ILE A 105 13.96 11.77 -5.89
CA ILE A 105 12.86 11.72 -4.90
C ILE A 105 13.06 10.55 -3.92
N LEU A 106 13.43 9.37 -4.41
CA LEU A 106 13.69 8.21 -3.56
C LEU A 106 14.85 8.44 -2.58
N LYS A 107 15.92 9.12 -3.00
CA LYS A 107 17.01 9.53 -2.11
C LYS A 107 16.53 10.46 -0.98
N PHE A 108 15.56 11.33 -1.25
CA PHE A 108 14.93 12.14 -0.20
C PHE A 108 14.11 11.29 0.78
N SER A 109 13.48 10.22 0.30
CA SER A 109 12.72 9.29 1.14
C SER A 109 13.61 8.42 2.04
N GLU A 110 14.84 8.08 1.61
CA GLU A 110 15.78 7.28 2.41
C GLU A 110 16.16 7.96 3.73
N THR A 111 16.37 9.28 3.70
CA THR A 111 16.74 10.10 4.86
C THR A 111 15.54 10.77 5.54
N ASP A 112 14.31 10.34 5.24
CA ASP A 112 13.11 10.98 5.80
C ASP A 112 13.01 10.74 7.31
N ALA A 113 12.49 11.71 8.06
CA ALA A 113 12.21 11.52 9.49
C ALA A 113 11.07 10.52 9.73
N ASN A 114 10.10 10.43 8.82
CA ASN A 114 8.96 9.53 8.94
C ASN A 114 9.27 8.12 8.41
N GLU A 115 9.03 7.10 9.24
CA GLU A 115 9.34 5.71 8.90
C GLU A 115 8.55 5.18 7.71
N TRP A 116 7.28 5.55 7.57
CA TRP A 116 6.45 5.13 6.44
C TRP A 116 6.99 5.66 5.12
N VAL A 117 7.49 6.89 5.10
CA VAL A 117 8.12 7.46 3.91
C VAL A 117 9.40 6.69 3.56
N ARG A 118 10.23 6.35 4.55
CA ARG A 118 11.44 5.54 4.34
C ARG A 118 11.11 4.15 3.81
N LYS A 119 10.16 3.43 4.43
CA LYS A 119 9.75 2.09 4.02
C LYS A 119 9.14 2.09 2.62
N MET A 120 8.27 3.05 2.31
CA MET A 120 7.69 3.19 0.98
C MET A 120 8.76 3.52 -0.07
N GLY A 121 9.75 4.36 0.29
CA GLY A 121 10.91 4.65 -0.56
C GLY A 121 11.70 3.40 -0.93
N LYS A 122 12.05 2.59 0.08
CA LYS A 122 12.73 1.30 -0.13
C LYS A 122 11.92 0.36 -1.02
N LEU A 123 10.60 0.26 -0.78
CA LEU A 123 9.69 -0.57 -1.57
C LEU A 123 9.65 -0.18 -3.05
N VAL A 124 9.65 1.13 -3.34
CA VAL A 124 9.51 1.67 -4.69
C VAL A 124 10.84 1.67 -5.46
N LYS A 125 11.99 1.73 -4.78
CA LYS A 125 13.31 1.84 -5.41
C LYS A 125 13.62 0.72 -6.43
N PRO A 126 13.42 -0.58 -6.13
CA PRO A 126 13.62 -1.64 -7.11
C PRO A 126 12.73 -1.46 -8.35
N TYR A 127 11.46 -1.11 -8.14
CA TYR A 127 10.51 -0.91 -9.24
C TYR A 127 10.94 0.22 -10.18
N ILE A 128 11.45 1.33 -9.66
CA ILE A 128 11.95 2.42 -10.51
C ILE A 128 13.14 1.95 -11.36
N ASN A 129 14.05 1.18 -10.78
CA ASN A 129 15.24 0.70 -11.48
C ASN A 129 14.95 -0.41 -12.51
N THR A 130 14.19 -1.43 -12.12
CA THR A 130 14.05 -2.66 -12.91
C THR A 130 12.67 -2.84 -13.51
N GLY A 131 11.67 -2.07 -13.08
CA GLY A 131 10.27 -2.28 -13.43
C GLY A 131 9.59 -3.36 -12.59
N MET A 132 10.29 -3.97 -11.63
CA MET A 132 9.76 -5.02 -10.77
C MET A 132 9.97 -4.70 -9.28
N ILE A 133 8.98 -5.04 -8.46
CA ILE A 133 9.12 -5.03 -7.01
C ILE A 133 9.82 -6.32 -6.59
N ASP A 134 10.97 -6.22 -5.96
CA ASP A 134 11.68 -7.36 -5.38
C ASP A 134 11.82 -7.18 -3.87
N LEU A 135 11.03 -7.94 -3.10
CA LEU A 135 11.01 -7.90 -1.64
C LEU A 135 12.35 -8.27 -1.02
N ARG A 136 13.18 -9.05 -1.71
CA ARG A 136 14.53 -9.42 -1.26
C ARG A 136 15.49 -8.23 -1.26
N LEU A 137 15.18 -7.15 -1.95
CA LEU A 137 16.00 -5.93 -2.00
C LEU A 137 15.52 -4.84 -1.04
N ILE A 138 14.35 -5.04 -0.41
CA ILE A 138 13.62 -3.98 0.29
C ILE A 138 13.85 -4.02 1.80
N ASP A 139 13.75 -5.20 2.42
CA ASP A 139 13.81 -5.34 3.87
C ASP A 139 14.17 -6.78 4.29
N THR A 140 15.34 -7.27 3.86
CA THR A 140 15.82 -8.62 4.21
C THR A 140 15.91 -8.84 5.70
N GLU A 141 16.30 -7.82 6.48
CA GLU A 141 16.40 -7.91 7.93
C GLU A 141 15.03 -8.06 8.59
N THR A 142 14.03 -7.26 8.20
CA THR A 142 12.67 -7.43 8.75
C THR A 142 12.04 -8.72 8.26
N ALA A 143 12.24 -9.09 6.99
CA ALA A 143 11.79 -10.37 6.47
C ALA A 143 12.40 -11.53 7.25
N PHE A 144 13.71 -11.48 7.53
CA PHE A 144 14.41 -12.47 8.34
C PHE A 144 13.85 -12.52 9.76
N ARG A 145 13.65 -11.38 10.43
CA ARG A 145 13.04 -11.33 11.77
C ARG A 145 11.64 -11.93 11.80
N ILE A 146 10.83 -11.66 10.79
CA ILE A 146 9.49 -12.24 10.67
C ILE A 146 9.58 -13.76 10.48
N ILE A 147 10.44 -14.22 9.58
CA ILE A 147 10.64 -15.66 9.32
C ILE A 147 11.14 -16.36 10.60
N THR A 148 12.18 -15.85 11.25
CA THR A 148 12.71 -16.41 12.50
C THR A 148 11.64 -16.47 13.60
N PHE A 149 10.85 -15.40 13.77
CA PHE A 149 9.74 -15.40 14.73
C PHE A 149 8.70 -16.48 14.41
N LEU A 150 8.37 -16.67 13.13
CA LEU A 150 7.43 -17.71 12.71
C LEU A 150 8.01 -19.12 12.92
N ASP A 151 9.31 -19.31 12.68
CA ASP A 151 10.03 -20.57 12.90
C ASP A 151 10.10 -20.93 14.39
N GLU A 152 10.38 -19.97 15.26
CA GLU A 152 10.35 -20.16 16.71
C GLU A 152 8.94 -20.58 17.18
N LYS A 153 7.89 -19.95 16.64
CA LYS A 153 6.50 -20.31 16.97
C LYS A 153 6.11 -21.69 16.46
N LEU A 154 6.64 -22.12 15.33
CA LEU A 154 6.48 -23.49 14.83
C LEU A 154 7.10 -24.51 15.79
N LEU A 155 8.34 -24.28 16.19
CA LEU A 155 9.06 -25.15 17.11
C LEU A 155 8.38 -25.26 18.48
N GLU A 156 7.82 -24.15 18.99
CA GLU A 156 7.06 -24.12 20.25
C GLU A 156 5.71 -24.86 20.17
N SER A 157 5.08 -24.88 19.00
CA SER A 157 3.74 -25.46 18.81
C SER A 157 3.76 -26.95 18.45
N GLY A 158 4.93 -27.51 18.11
CA GLY A 158 5.09 -28.93 17.77
C GLY A 158 4.33 -29.36 16.52
N CYS A 159 3.88 -28.40 15.70
CA CYS A 159 3.20 -28.63 14.43
C CYS A 159 4.21 -28.49 13.28
N ASP A 160 4.18 -29.42 12.32
CA ASP A 160 5.10 -29.45 11.16
C ASP A 160 4.74 -28.41 10.07
N GLU A 161 3.69 -27.62 10.26
CA GLU A 161 3.23 -26.62 9.28
C GLU A 161 3.00 -25.27 9.94
N TYR A 162 3.47 -24.19 9.30
CA TYR A 162 3.12 -22.82 9.69
C TYR A 162 1.61 -22.75 9.80
N ILE A 163 1.07 -22.35 10.96
CA ILE A 163 -0.36 -22.10 11.12
C ILE A 163 -0.72 -21.05 10.09
N ARG A 164 -1.31 -21.50 8.98
CA ARG A 164 -1.79 -20.62 7.93
C ARG A 164 -2.84 -19.76 8.60
N LYS A 165 -2.58 -18.46 8.74
CA LYS A 165 -3.64 -17.56 9.15
C LYS A 165 -4.78 -17.78 8.16
N PRO A 166 -6.00 -18.08 8.63
CA PRO A 166 -7.10 -18.33 7.73
C PRO A 166 -7.20 -17.16 6.75
N GLY A 167 -7.46 -17.47 5.48
CA GLY A 167 -7.68 -16.44 4.47
C GLY A 167 -8.79 -15.50 4.95
N ILE A 168 -8.83 -14.25 4.44
CA ILE A 168 -9.89 -13.32 4.86
C ILE A 168 -11.29 -13.91 4.64
N ASP A 169 -11.42 -14.79 3.65
CA ASP A 169 -12.62 -15.55 3.33
C ASP A 169 -13.00 -16.55 4.45
N GLU A 170 -12.03 -17.24 5.06
CA GLU A 170 -12.24 -18.22 6.12
C GLU A 170 -12.64 -17.58 7.46
N VAL A 171 -12.27 -16.32 7.71
CA VAL A 171 -12.67 -15.55 8.90
C VAL A 171 -14.13 -15.05 8.81
N HIS A 172 -14.69 -15.00 7.60
CA HIS A 172 -16.02 -14.45 7.33
C HIS A 172 -17.05 -15.48 6.84
N ILE A 173 -16.62 -16.70 6.49
CA ILE A 173 -17.52 -17.82 6.25
C ILE A 173 -18.06 -18.28 7.61
N CYS A 174 -19.32 -17.94 7.90
CA CYS A 174 -20.04 -18.52 9.02
C CYS A 174 -20.06 -20.04 8.84
N ASN A 175 -19.29 -20.79 9.63
CA ASN A 175 -19.31 -22.24 9.63
C ASN A 175 -20.66 -22.72 10.21
N PRO A 176 -21.58 -23.28 9.42
CA PRO A 176 -22.92 -23.64 9.92
C PRO A 176 -22.89 -24.82 10.90
N ASN A 177 -21.75 -25.51 10.99
CA ASN A 177 -21.56 -26.68 11.84
C ASN A 177 -20.90 -26.34 13.19
N GLU A 178 -20.35 -25.13 13.35
CA GLU A 178 -19.89 -24.60 14.64
C GLU A 178 -21.06 -23.96 15.40
N PHE A 179 -22.12 -24.75 15.61
CA PHE A 179 -23.15 -24.43 16.61
C PHE A 179 -22.71 -24.96 17.98
N ASP A 180 -21.50 -24.60 18.43
CA ASP A 180 -21.10 -24.84 19.80
C ASP A 180 -21.67 -23.73 20.69
N PHE A 181 -22.81 -24.03 21.30
CA PHE A 181 -23.44 -23.21 22.34
C PHE A 181 -22.62 -23.14 23.65
N GLU A 182 -21.46 -23.80 23.72
CA GLU A 182 -20.69 -23.97 24.95
C GLU A 182 -19.21 -23.61 24.76
N ASN A 183 -18.90 -22.32 24.63
CA ASN A 183 -17.68 -21.72 25.22
C ASN A 183 -17.56 -20.22 24.88
N LYS A 184 -18.53 -19.41 25.31
CA LYS A 184 -18.27 -17.99 25.54
C LYS A 184 -17.56 -17.82 26.87
N ASN A 185 -16.28 -18.16 26.92
CA ASN A 185 -15.33 -17.60 27.87
C ASN A 185 -13.91 -18.06 27.53
N LYS A 186 -13.21 -17.27 26.71
CA LYS A 186 -11.81 -16.89 26.95
C LYS A 186 -11.34 -15.92 25.88
N ASN A 187 -11.22 -14.65 26.29
CA ASN A 187 -10.25 -13.66 25.84
C ASN A 187 -9.94 -13.60 24.32
N SER A 188 -10.72 -12.86 23.54
CA SER A 188 -10.22 -12.28 22.28
C SER A 188 -10.04 -10.77 22.46
N LYS A 189 -8.80 -10.31 22.53
CA LYS A 189 -8.48 -8.90 22.37
C LYS A 189 -8.41 -8.56 20.88
N ASP A 190 -9.21 -7.57 20.51
CA ASP A 190 -8.98 -6.49 19.57
C ASP A 190 -8.16 -6.74 18.30
N ASP A 191 -8.85 -6.67 17.16
CA ASP A 191 -8.40 -5.88 16.01
C ASP A 191 -9.64 -5.15 15.42
N GLU A 192 -9.53 -3.83 15.31
CA GLU A 192 -10.57 -2.80 15.09
C GLU A 192 -11.45 -2.99 13.83
N TYR A 193 -11.06 -3.87 12.91
CA TYR A 193 -11.78 -4.17 11.66
C TYR A 193 -12.89 -5.23 11.79
N THR A 194 -13.01 -5.91 12.94
CA THR A 194 -14.04 -6.96 13.17
C THR A 194 -15.34 -6.43 13.81
N LEU A 195 -15.48 -5.11 13.97
CA LEU A 195 -16.63 -4.46 14.62
C LEU A 195 -17.76 -4.05 13.67
N TYR A 196 -17.55 -4.07 12.34
CA TYR A 196 -18.47 -3.41 11.40
C TYR A 196 -19.00 -4.28 10.26
N THR A 197 -18.57 -5.54 10.14
CA THR A 197 -19.30 -6.51 9.31
C THR A 197 -20.44 -7.13 10.13
N PRO A 198 -21.68 -7.20 9.60
CA PRO A 198 -22.77 -7.85 10.32
C PRO A 198 -22.37 -9.30 10.64
N ARG A 199 -22.36 -9.65 11.93
CA ARG A 199 -22.01 -10.99 12.43
C ARG A 199 -23.03 -12.09 12.06
N HIS A 200 -24.05 -11.73 11.28
CA HIS A 200 -25.15 -12.60 10.90
C HIS A 200 -25.49 -12.42 9.43
N ASN A 201 -25.73 -13.55 8.76
CA ASN A 201 -26.16 -13.56 7.37
C ASN A 201 -27.62 -13.11 7.28
N PHE A 202 -27.89 -12.01 6.59
CA PHE A 202 -29.22 -11.40 6.49
C PHE A 202 -30.26 -12.35 5.86
N ASP A 203 -29.81 -13.33 5.08
CA ASP A 203 -30.70 -14.31 4.44
C ASP A 203 -31.34 -15.27 5.44
N PHE A 204 -30.63 -15.65 6.52
CA PHE A 204 -31.19 -16.50 7.59
C PHE A 204 -32.24 -15.75 8.42
N LEU A 205 -32.01 -14.44 8.63
CA LEU A 205 -33.00 -13.54 9.21
C LEU A 205 -34.24 -13.43 8.30
N GLY A 206 -34.03 -13.39 6.99
CA GLY A 206 -35.08 -13.40 5.97
C GLY A 206 -35.96 -14.65 6.01
N GLU A 207 -35.38 -15.84 6.02
CA GLU A 207 -36.14 -17.10 6.12
C GLU A 207 -36.90 -17.24 7.44
N THR A 208 -36.31 -16.76 8.54
CA THR A 208 -36.96 -16.76 9.86
C THR A 208 -38.16 -15.79 9.88
N LEU A 209 -38.02 -14.62 9.25
CA LEU A 209 -39.11 -13.66 9.05
C LEU A 209 -40.22 -14.23 8.17
N ILE A 210 -39.88 -14.92 7.08
CA ILE A 210 -40.85 -15.56 6.17
C ILE A 210 -41.64 -16.65 6.90
N LYS A 211 -40.96 -17.52 7.68
CA LYS A 211 -41.64 -18.54 8.50
C LYS A 211 -42.59 -17.92 9.51
N LYS A 212 -42.16 -16.84 10.19
CA LYS A 212 -42.99 -16.16 11.19
C LYS A 212 -44.22 -15.49 10.55
N ALA A 213 -44.04 -14.85 9.41
CA ALA A 213 -45.13 -14.26 8.64
C ALA A 213 -46.14 -15.32 8.17
N LEU A 214 -45.68 -16.47 7.67
CA LEU A 214 -46.56 -17.57 7.25
C LEU A 214 -47.36 -18.17 8.41
N ILE A 215 -46.79 -18.26 9.61
CA ILE A 215 -47.49 -18.71 10.81
C ILE A 215 -48.59 -17.71 11.20
N THR A 216 -48.26 -16.41 11.28
CA THR A 216 -49.24 -15.36 11.61
C THR A 216 -50.38 -15.28 10.59
N LEU A 217 -50.08 -15.49 9.31
CA LEU A 217 -51.09 -15.52 8.24
C LEU A 217 -52.03 -16.72 8.40
N LYS A 218 -51.49 -17.88 8.76
CA LYS A 218 -52.28 -19.09 9.05
C LYS A 218 -53.15 -18.93 10.30
N GLU A 219 -52.68 -18.22 11.32
CA GLU A 219 -53.44 -17.90 12.53
C GLU A 219 -54.57 -16.91 12.25
N SER A 220 -54.36 -15.91 11.38
CA SER A 220 -55.41 -14.96 10.97
C SER A 220 -56.53 -15.60 10.14
N TYR A 221 -56.22 -16.63 9.35
CA TYR A 221 -57.22 -17.40 8.60
C TYR A 221 -58.07 -18.33 9.49
N ASN A 222 -57.55 -18.71 10.66
CA ASN A 222 -58.27 -19.54 11.63
C ASN A 222 -59.08 -18.74 12.65
N GLN A 223 -59.10 -17.40 12.53
CA GLN A 223 -59.87 -16.48 13.40
C GLN A 223 -60.99 -15.73 12.64
N GLN A 224 -61.27 -16.09 11.38
CA GLN A 224 -62.50 -15.75 10.65
C GLN A 224 -63.47 -16.93 10.68
#